data_AF-A0A379FZ49-F1
#
_entry.id   AF-A0A379FZ49-F1
#
_cell.length_a   1.000
_cell.length_b   1.000
_cell.length_c   1.000
_cell.angle_alpha   90.00
_cell.angle_beta   90.00
_cell.angle_gamma   90.00
#
_symmetry.space_group_name_H-M   'P 1'
#
loop_
_entity.id
_entity.type
_entity.pdbx_description
1 polymer ?
#
loop_
_entity_poly.entity_id
_entity_poly.type
_entity_poly.pdbx_seq_one_letter_code
_entity_poly.pdbx_strand_id
1 'polypeptide(L)'
;MLPIISSIAVSNIVDIDALTAPSMPIEEKVKKLFSEYTTSVGQEKADIIEKVNNIDPSNPAKLLELQNQVGNYSLAMNMISTLTHKSVSAIDTVLKAQ
;
A
#
# COMPACT_ATOMS: atom_id res chain seq x y z
N MET A 1 22.11 -7.49 -33.84
CA MET A 1 20.77 -6.94 -33.57
C MET A 1 19.84 -8.09 -33.22
N LEU A 2 19.23 -8.04 -32.04
CA LEU A 2 18.00 -8.75 -31.67
C LEU A 2 17.49 -8.07 -30.39
N PRO A 3 16.32 -7.41 -30.40
CA PRO A 3 15.77 -6.81 -29.19
C PRO A 3 15.18 -7.90 -28.28
N ILE A 4 15.54 -7.88 -27.00
CA ILE A 4 14.84 -8.64 -25.97
C ILE A 4 13.52 -7.91 -25.74
N ILE A 5 12.44 -8.44 -26.31
CA ILE A 5 11.08 -8.01 -26.02
C ILE A 5 10.74 -8.56 -24.65
N SER A 6 10.92 -7.77 -23.60
CA SER A 6 10.31 -8.04 -22.30
C SER A 6 8.80 -7.90 -22.45
N SER A 7 8.14 -9.02 -22.73
CA SER A 7 6.69 -9.11 -22.69
C SER A 7 6.24 -8.99 -21.23
N ILE A 8 5.85 -7.77 -20.83
CA ILE A 8 5.19 -7.55 -19.54
C ILE A 8 3.79 -8.15 -19.68
N ALA A 9 3.64 -9.41 -19.30
CA ALA A 9 2.33 -10.01 -19.12
C ALA A 9 1.68 -9.37 -17.87
N VAL A 10 0.91 -8.30 -18.09
CA VAL A 10 -0.05 -7.81 -17.10
C VAL A 10 -1.21 -8.80 -17.07
N SER A 11 -0.98 -9.95 -16.44
CA SER A 11 -2.02 -10.92 -16.12
C SER A 11 -2.53 -10.60 -14.72
N ASN A 12 -3.52 -9.71 -14.68
CA ASN A 12 -4.71 -9.77 -13.83
C ASN A 12 -5.48 -8.46 -14.05
N ILE A 13 -6.24 -8.43 -15.15
CA ILE A 13 -7.38 -7.53 -15.26
C ILE A 13 -8.32 -7.98 -14.15
N VAL A 14 -8.30 -7.24 -13.05
CA VAL A 14 -9.29 -7.38 -11.98
C VAL A 14 -10.65 -7.19 -12.62
N ASP A 15 -11.49 -8.19 -12.36
CA ASP A 15 -12.88 -8.34 -12.72
C ASP A 15 -13.62 -6.98 -12.85
N ILE A 16 -14.15 -6.71 -14.04
CA ILE A 16 -14.95 -5.52 -14.37
C ILE A 16 -16.37 -5.64 -13.78
N ASP A 17 -16.66 -6.65 -12.96
CA ASP A 17 -17.97 -6.85 -12.33
C ASP A 17 -18.22 -5.96 -11.08
N ALA A 18 -17.25 -5.13 -10.67
CA ALA A 18 -17.41 -4.21 -9.54
C ALA A 18 -18.18 -2.91 -9.88
N LEU A 19 -18.62 -2.72 -11.13
CA LEU A 19 -19.24 -1.46 -11.61
C LEU A 19 -20.68 -1.21 -11.14
N THR A 20 -21.31 -2.16 -10.46
CA THR A 20 -22.72 -2.06 -9.98
C THR A 20 -22.88 -2.22 -8.47
N ALA A 21 -21.87 -1.88 -7.67
CA ALA A 21 -22.12 -1.62 -6.25
C ALA A 21 -22.89 -0.30 -6.09
N PRO A 22 -23.94 -0.22 -5.25
CA PRO A 22 -24.64 1.03 -4.99
C PRO A 22 -23.63 2.11 -4.59
N SER A 23 -23.79 3.31 -5.15
CA SER A 23 -22.86 4.43 -4.99
C SER A 23 -22.75 4.85 -3.53
N MET A 24 -21.85 4.21 -2.79
CA MET A 24 -21.50 4.59 -1.44
C MET A 24 -20.99 6.04 -1.45
N PRO A 25 -21.51 6.92 -0.57
CA PRO A 25 -20.96 8.26 -0.39
C PRO A 25 -19.44 8.20 -0.23
N ILE A 26 -18.74 9.16 -0.84
CA ILE A 26 -17.27 9.17 -0.82
C ILE A 26 -16.72 9.15 0.61
N GLU A 27 -17.39 9.83 1.54
CA GLU A 27 -17.04 9.86 2.95
C GLU A 27 -17.09 8.45 3.58
N GLU A 28 -18.17 7.70 3.36
CA GLU A 28 -18.32 6.33 3.88
C GLU A 28 -17.28 5.39 3.25
N LYS A 29 -17.02 5.54 1.94
CA LYS A 29 -16.00 4.76 1.24
C LYS A 29 -14.60 5.03 1.82
N VAL A 30 -14.27 6.29 2.07
CA VAL A 30 -12.98 6.67 2.69
C VAL A 30 -12.88 6.12 4.10
N LYS A 31 -13.92 6.26 4.93
CA LYS A 31 -13.93 5.71 6.30
C LYS A 31 -13.71 4.20 6.31
N LYS A 32 -14.41 3.47 5.44
CA LYS A 32 -14.27 2.01 5.30
C LYS A 32 -12.84 1.63 4.91
N LEU A 33 -12.32 2.20 3.81
CA LEU A 33 -10.98 1.90 3.32
C LEU A 33 -9.90 2.28 4.33
N PHE A 34 -10.06 3.41 5.04
CA PHE A 34 -9.13 3.83 6.08
C PHE A 34 -9.15 2.87 7.28
N SER A 35 -10.33 2.42 7.71
CA SER A 35 -10.46 1.45 8.80
C SER A 35 -9.81 0.12 8.43
N GLU A 36 -10.12 -0.43 7.25
CA GLU A 36 -9.54 -1.67 6.75
C GLU A 36 -8.01 -1.57 6.66
N TYR A 37 -7.52 -0.46 6.10
CA TYR A 37 -6.09 -0.21 5.97
C TYR A 37 -5.39 -0.08 7.32
N THR A 38 -5.96 0.67 8.27
CA THR A 38 -5.39 0.87 9.61
C THR A 38 -5.24 -0.46 10.35
N THR A 39 -6.24 -1.34 10.27
CA THR A 39 -6.17 -2.68 10.86
C THR A 39 -5.06 -3.51 10.20
N SER A 40 -5.03 -3.55 8.86
CA SER A 40 -4.03 -4.31 8.09
C SER A 40 -2.60 -3.87 8.44
N VAL A 41 -2.37 -2.55 8.49
CA VAL A 41 -1.08 -1.94 8.82
C VAL A 41 -0.65 -2.22 10.24
N GLY A 42 -1.59 -2.10 11.20
CA GLY A 42 -1.32 -2.40 12.59
C GLY A 42 -0.88 -3.85 12.77
N GLN A 43 -1.52 -4.77 12.05
CA GLN A 43 -1.19 -6.18 12.05
C GLN A 43 0.15 -6.47 11.38
N GLU A 44 0.43 -5.87 10.22
CA GLU A 44 1.72 -6.02 9.53
C GLU A 44 2.88 -5.51 10.39
N LYS A 45 2.73 -4.36 11.05
CA LYS A 45 3.72 -3.84 11.99
C LYS A 45 3.95 -4.81 13.16
N ALA A 46 2.89 -5.36 13.73
CA ALA A 46 3.00 -6.32 14.82
C ALA A 46 3.75 -7.59 14.39
N ASP A 47 3.42 -8.13 13.21
CA ASP A 47 4.08 -9.30 12.61
C ASP A 47 5.58 -9.03 12.35
N ILE A 48 5.93 -7.84 11.83
CA ILE A 48 7.34 -7.43 11.68
C ILE A 48 8.06 -7.45 13.02
N ILE A 49 7.48 -6.85 14.06
CA ILE A 49 8.09 -6.79 15.41
C ILE A 49 8.24 -8.20 15.99
N GLU A 50 7.23 -9.04 15.86
CA GLU A 50 7.28 -10.43 16.30
C GLU A 50 8.39 -11.20 15.59
N LYS A 51 8.51 -11.06 14.26
CA LYS A 51 9.58 -11.69 13.49
C LYS A 51 10.95 -11.19 13.89
N VAL A 52 11.14 -9.89 14.07
CA VAL A 52 12.41 -9.31 14.57
C VAL A 52 12.81 -9.93 15.91
N ASN A 53 11.86 -10.14 16.82
CA ASN A 53 12.15 -10.67 18.14
C ASN A 53 12.48 -12.17 18.16
N ASN A 54 12.00 -12.92 17.18
CA ASN A 54 12.10 -14.39 17.14
C ASN A 54 13.02 -14.93 16.03
N ILE A 55 13.58 -14.06 15.19
CA ILE A 55 14.40 -14.47 14.06
C ILE A 55 15.76 -14.98 14.54
N ASP A 56 16.22 -16.09 13.96
CA ASP A 56 17.59 -16.55 14.11
C ASP A 56 18.51 -15.67 13.24
N PRO A 57 19.42 -14.89 13.85
CA PRO A 57 20.33 -14.01 13.11
C PRO A 57 21.34 -14.77 12.25
N SER A 58 21.48 -16.08 12.45
CA SER A 58 22.36 -16.94 11.66
C SER A 58 21.69 -17.46 10.38
N ASN A 59 20.39 -17.18 10.18
CA ASN A 59 19.63 -17.62 9.02
C ASN A 59 19.42 -16.48 8.01
N PRO A 60 20.31 -16.34 6.99
CA PRO A 60 20.25 -15.22 6.05
C PRO A 60 18.99 -15.21 5.18
N ALA A 61 18.38 -16.36 4.91
CA ALA A 61 17.14 -16.44 4.13
C ALA A 61 15.98 -15.77 4.88
N LYS A 62 15.82 -16.10 6.17
CA LYS A 62 14.80 -15.47 7.02
C LYS A 62 15.06 -13.97 7.19
N LEU A 63 16.32 -13.55 7.28
CA LEU A 63 16.68 -12.14 7.40
C LEU A 63 16.30 -11.35 6.14
N LEU A 64 16.49 -11.95 4.96
CA LEU A 64 16.11 -11.34 3.68
C LEU A 64 14.58 -11.25 3.54
N GLU A 65 13.82 -12.25 3.99
CA GLU A 65 12.35 -12.18 4.05
C GLU A 65 11.88 -11.03 4.95
N LEU A 66 12.46 -10.92 6.15
CA LEU A 66 12.16 -9.85 7.08
C LEU A 66 12.50 -8.47 6.49
N GLN A 67 13.65 -8.34 5.83
CA GLN A 67 14.05 -7.10 5.15
C GLN A 67 13.05 -6.71 4.07
N ASN A 68 12.61 -7.66 3.23
CA ASN A 68 11.61 -7.40 2.20
C ASN A 68 10.28 -6.93 2.82
N GLN A 69 9.84 -7.57 3.90
CA GLN A 69 8.62 -7.18 4.59
C GLN A 69 8.72 -5.76 5.17
N VAL A 70 9.81 -5.44 5.87
CA VAL A 70 10.06 -4.09 6.41
C VAL A 70 10.14 -3.05 5.29
N GLY A 71 10.79 -3.38 4.18
CA GLY A 71 10.91 -2.51 3.01
C GLY A 71 9.55 -2.19 2.38
N ASN A 72 8.71 -3.21 2.19
CA ASN A 72 7.35 -3.06 1.65
C ASN A 72 6.46 -2.20 2.56
N TYR A 73 6.48 -2.47 3.86
CA TYR A 73 5.76 -1.66 4.86
C TYR A 73 6.18 -0.18 4.80
N SER A 74 7.48 0.08 4.77
CA SER A 74 8.03 1.44 4.70
C SER A 74 7.61 2.15 3.41
N LEU A 75 7.69 1.46 2.27
CA LEU A 75 7.28 2.01 0.97
C LEU A 75 5.79 2.37 0.96
N ALA A 76 4.92 1.48 1.45
CA ALA A 76 3.49 1.71 1.55
C ALA A 76 3.17 2.96 2.40
N MET A 77 3.79 3.08 3.57
CA MET A 77 3.62 4.23 4.45
C MET A 77 4.06 5.55 3.81
N ASN A 78 5.20 5.55 3.13
CA ASN A 78 5.73 6.74 2.47
C ASN A 78 4.81 7.19 1.33
N MET A 79 4.28 6.25 0.53
CA MET A 79 3.35 6.57 -0.55
C MET A 79 2.06 7.17 -0.01
N ILE A 80 1.50 6.61 1.06
CA ILE A 80 0.25 7.12 1.65
C ILE A 80 0.47 8.48 2.29
N SER A 81 1.56 8.68 3.01
CA SER A 81 1.91 9.99 3.58
C SER A 81 2.05 11.04 2.46
N THR A 82 2.76 10.70 1.39
CA THR A 82 2.95 11.57 0.23
C THR A 82 1.62 11.90 -0.46
N LEU A 83 0.79 10.90 -0.73
CA LEU A 83 -0.49 11.07 -1.39
C LEU A 83 -1.45 11.90 -0.53
N THR A 84 -1.50 11.63 0.77
CA THR A 84 -2.30 12.40 1.74
C THR A 84 -1.86 13.85 1.73
N HIS A 85 -0.55 14.10 1.88
CA HIS A 85 0.00 15.46 1.90
C HIS A 85 -0.29 16.22 0.59
N LYS A 86 -0.11 15.57 -0.57
CA LYS A 86 -0.41 16.18 -1.88
C LYS A 86 -1.90 16.44 -2.09
N SER A 87 -2.77 15.55 -1.62
CA SER A 87 -4.23 15.72 -1.72
C SER A 87 -4.70 16.91 -0.91
N VAL A 88 -4.27 17.01 0.35
CA VAL A 88 -4.58 18.16 1.22
C VAL A 88 -4.01 19.45 0.62
N SER A 89 -2.77 19.43 0.14
CA SER A 89 -2.15 20.61 -0.49
C SER A 89 -2.93 21.10 -1.73
N ALA A 90 -3.45 20.17 -2.54
CA ALA A 90 -4.28 20.51 -3.69
C ALA A 90 -5.60 21.17 -3.26
N ILE A 91 -6.26 20.64 -2.21
CA ILE A 91 -7.47 21.24 -1.64
C ILE A 91 -7.17 22.65 -1.12
N ASP A 92 -6.11 22.82 -0.34
CA ASP A 92 -5.71 24.12 0.20
C ASP A 92 -5.42 25.14 -0.91
N THR A 93 -4.80 24.70 -1.99
CA THR A 93 -4.52 25.55 -3.16
C THR A 93 -5.81 26.03 -3.82
N VAL A 94 -6.80 25.16 -3.99
CA VAL A 94 -8.11 25.51 -4.56
C VAL A 94 -8.92 26.42 -3.64
N LEU A 95 -8.84 26.22 -2.32
CA LEU A 95 -9.53 27.06 -1.34
C LEU A 95 -8.94 28.46 -1.24
N LYS A 96 -7.61 28.61 -1.33
CA LYS A 96 -6.93 29.91 -1.30
C LYS A 96 -7.02 30.70 -2.60
N ALA A 97 -7.33 30.03 -3.71
CA ALA A 97 -7.47 30.65 -5.03
C ALA A 97 -8.88 31.27 -5.27
N GLN A 98 -9.81 31.06 -4.33
CA GLN A 98 -11.14 31.68 -4.30
C GLN A 98 -11.13 32.93 -3.42
#